data_AF-A0AAN5CP93-F1
#
_entry.id   AF-A0AAN5CP93-F1
#
_cell.length_a   1.000
_cell.length_b   1.000
_cell.length_c   1.000
_cell.angle_alpha   90.00
_cell.angle_beta   90.00
_cell.angle_gamma   90.00
#
_symmetry.space_group_name_H-M   'P 1'
#
loop_
_entity.id
_entity.type
_entity.pdbx_description
1 polymer ?
#
loop_
_entity_poly.entity_id
_entity_poly.type
_entity_poly.pdbx_seq_one_letter_code
_entity_poly.pdbx_strand_id
1 'polypeptide(L)'
;MTEKNERTLSLLHLRKTFSEYNRISLSGAKEIDPNRLLPLFKNVSSMYNPQELRAEFKEAPSFALALASFFVREIRTRASTEGTQDAAILIADYLIPSPSQNRGFAILTTLQFLLLSEDDAIVESLCKASLPSTIVKSLYLFFDLPNPETEHIEMRNELNDLLASLMGKLCTFKSVSEELTKTDDLALLFIAASSAVKKENVEWRKRCSSCLETLGARALSPLLIKYIKEKDCITNYLLNMQQDELHVEDGAEMIITLFSFLKDSSSISNVLCQSFSASGGFDFLMRFILSHEREREMVRSVLSMLTPLITSGPSELKPSTSSGLISLPSFQVPSPLDTDLL
;
A
#
# COMPACT_ATOMS: atom_id res chain seq x y z
N MET A 1 39.98 -11.89 -13.66
CA MET A 1 39.93 -10.61 -14.41
C MET A 1 38.73 -10.52 -15.37
N THR A 2 37.76 -11.43 -15.25
CA THR A 2 36.71 -11.69 -16.25
C THR A 2 35.32 -11.20 -15.82
N GLU A 3 34.92 -11.44 -14.57
CA GLU A 3 33.57 -11.12 -14.06
C GLU A 3 33.32 -9.61 -13.87
N LYS A 4 34.28 -8.87 -13.30
CA LYS A 4 34.16 -7.41 -13.11
C LYS A 4 34.04 -6.64 -14.43
N ASN A 5 34.71 -7.13 -15.47
CA ASN A 5 34.63 -6.53 -16.81
C ASN A 5 33.25 -6.81 -17.44
N GLU A 6 32.70 -8.02 -17.27
CA GLU A 6 31.38 -8.39 -17.75
C GLU A 6 30.26 -7.58 -17.09
N ARG A 7 30.33 -7.40 -15.76
CA ARG A 7 29.41 -6.54 -14.99
C ARG A 7 29.37 -5.12 -15.55
N THR A 8 30.56 -4.53 -15.71
CA THR A 8 30.72 -3.15 -16.20
C THR A 8 30.20 -3.01 -17.63
N LEU A 9 30.51 -3.96 -18.52
CA LEU A 9 30.05 -3.96 -19.91
C LEU A 9 28.53 -4.07 -20.01
N SER A 10 27.90 -4.93 -19.20
CA SER A 10 26.46 -5.10 -19.15
C SER A 10 25.75 -3.80 -18.73
N LEU A 11 26.27 -3.13 -17.70
CA LEU A 11 25.74 -1.84 -17.26
C LEU A 11 25.94 -0.73 -18.31
N LEU A 12 27.11 -0.68 -18.96
CA LEU A 12 27.36 0.27 -20.04
C LEU A 12 26.42 0.06 -21.23
N HIS A 13 26.12 -1.20 -21.56
CA HIS A 13 25.16 -1.53 -22.60
C HIS A 13 23.76 -1.03 -22.23
N LEU A 14 23.29 -1.29 -21.01
CA LEU A 14 22.02 -0.76 -20.52
C LEU A 14 21.95 0.77 -20.63
N ARG A 15 23.00 1.48 -20.16
CA ARG A 15 23.07 2.95 -20.26
C ARG A 15 23.00 3.45 -21.68
N LYS A 16 23.76 2.85 -22.60
CA LYS A 16 23.76 3.24 -24.01
C LYS A 16 22.38 3.07 -24.63
N THR A 17 21.78 1.89 -24.45
CA THR A 17 20.45 1.57 -25.00
C THR A 17 19.36 2.45 -24.40
N PHE A 18 19.45 2.78 -23.10
CA PHE A 18 18.54 3.71 -22.45
C PHE A 18 18.71 5.16 -22.93
N SER A 19 19.95 5.61 -23.14
CA SER A 19 20.22 6.93 -23.73
C SER A 19 19.66 7.06 -25.14
N GLU A 20 19.83 6.03 -25.97
CA GLU A 20 19.22 5.96 -27.30
C GLU A 20 17.69 5.95 -27.24
N TYR A 21 17.09 5.22 -26.29
CA TYR A 21 15.65 5.26 -26.03
C TYR A 21 15.16 6.68 -25.72
N ASN A 22 15.83 7.39 -24.81
CA ASN A 22 15.47 8.76 -24.44
C ASN A 22 15.60 9.73 -25.62
N ARG A 23 16.68 9.62 -26.41
CA ARG A 23 16.87 10.46 -27.60
C ARG A 23 15.74 10.33 -28.61
N ILE A 24 15.28 9.10 -28.87
CA ILE A 24 14.21 8.88 -29.83
C ILE A 24 12.86 9.33 -29.25
N SER A 25 12.59 9.07 -27.97
CA SER A 25 11.37 9.54 -27.29
C SER A 25 11.22 11.07 -27.39
N LEU A 26 12.32 11.81 -27.19
CA LEU A 26 12.35 13.28 -27.32
C LEU A 26 12.16 13.79 -28.75
N SER A 27 12.45 12.97 -29.77
CA SER A 27 12.36 13.36 -31.18
C SER A 27 10.93 13.33 -31.74
N GLY A 28 9.93 12.91 -30.95
CA GLY A 28 8.53 12.81 -31.37
C GLY A 28 8.24 11.69 -32.37
N ALA A 29 9.24 10.91 -32.78
CA ALA A 29 9.05 9.69 -33.54
C ALA A 29 8.37 8.64 -32.63
N LYS A 30 7.28 8.04 -33.12
CA LYS A 30 6.47 6.96 -32.51
C LYS A 30 6.97 6.46 -31.15
N GLU A 31 6.13 6.58 -30.13
CA GLU A 31 6.41 6.09 -28.77
C GLU A 31 7.04 4.69 -28.79
N ILE A 32 8.25 4.59 -28.27
CA ILE A 32 8.99 3.32 -28.26
C ILE A 32 8.57 2.53 -27.03
N ASP A 33 8.34 1.25 -27.27
CA ASP A 33 8.15 0.26 -26.22
C ASP A 33 9.47 0.04 -25.45
N PRO A 34 9.52 0.32 -24.13
CA PRO A 34 10.72 0.13 -23.33
C PRO A 34 11.05 -1.35 -23.10
N ASN A 35 10.25 -2.30 -23.60
CA ASN A 35 10.48 -3.74 -23.44
C ASN A 35 11.88 -4.20 -23.87
N ARG A 36 12.52 -3.54 -24.84
CA ARG A 36 13.91 -3.84 -25.23
C ARG A 36 14.93 -3.61 -24.10
N LEU A 37 14.58 -2.79 -23.10
CA LEU A 37 15.40 -2.49 -21.94
C LEU A 37 15.29 -3.58 -20.86
N LEU A 38 14.18 -4.33 -20.81
CA LEU A 38 13.91 -5.29 -19.73
C LEU A 38 14.88 -6.49 -19.74
N PRO A 39 15.22 -7.13 -20.87
CA PRO A 39 16.23 -8.19 -20.88
C PRO A 39 17.63 -7.69 -20.45
N LEU A 40 17.99 -6.47 -20.87
CA LEU A 40 19.25 -5.85 -20.48
C LEU A 40 19.27 -5.56 -18.97
N PHE A 41 18.18 -5.02 -18.45
CA PHE A 41 18.02 -4.77 -17.03
C PHE A 41 18.07 -6.07 -16.23
N LYS A 42 17.36 -7.13 -16.68
CA LYS A 42 17.37 -8.44 -16.02
C LYS A 42 18.79 -9.00 -15.89
N ASN A 43 19.60 -8.88 -16.94
CA ASN A 43 21.01 -9.29 -16.92
C ASN A 43 21.84 -8.44 -15.93
N VAL A 44 21.58 -7.13 -15.86
CA VAL A 44 22.23 -6.24 -14.89
C VAL A 44 21.78 -6.59 -13.46
N SER A 45 20.49 -6.79 -13.19
CA SER A 45 19.97 -7.09 -11.85
C SER A 45 20.40 -8.47 -11.33
N SER A 46 20.76 -9.42 -12.20
CA SER A 46 21.38 -10.68 -11.76
C SER A 46 22.85 -10.51 -11.33
N MET A 47 23.48 -9.41 -11.72
CA MET A 47 24.90 -9.13 -11.47
C MET A 47 25.13 -8.07 -10.38
N TYR A 48 24.08 -7.36 -9.98
CA TYR A 48 24.14 -6.24 -9.04
C TYR A 48 23.05 -6.41 -8.00
N ASN A 49 23.33 -6.11 -6.73
CA ASN A 49 22.26 -5.90 -5.76
C ASN A 49 21.70 -4.46 -5.87
N PRO A 50 20.52 -4.15 -5.29
CA PRO A 50 19.90 -2.84 -5.42
C PRO A 50 20.77 -1.66 -4.95
N GLN A 51 21.57 -1.85 -3.90
CA GLN A 51 22.43 -0.81 -3.33
C GLN A 51 23.65 -0.53 -4.23
N GLU A 52 24.27 -1.58 -4.76
CA GLU A 52 25.34 -1.45 -5.75
C GLU A 52 24.84 -0.78 -7.03
N LEU A 53 23.66 -1.19 -7.51
CA LEU A 53 23.08 -0.62 -8.72
C LEU A 53 22.76 0.87 -8.52
N ARG A 54 22.27 1.28 -7.35
CA ARG A 54 22.08 2.70 -6.99
C ARG A 54 23.40 3.49 -7.02
N ALA A 55 24.49 2.87 -6.55
CA ALA A 55 25.80 3.50 -6.55
C ALA A 55 26.33 3.70 -7.97
N GLU A 56 26.14 2.73 -8.86
CA GLU A 56 26.70 2.76 -10.21
C GLU A 56 25.74 3.38 -11.24
N PHE A 57 24.48 2.97 -11.32
CA PHE A 57 23.49 3.41 -12.32
C PHE A 57 22.75 4.69 -11.89
N LYS A 58 23.39 5.85 -12.05
CA LYS A 58 22.82 7.17 -11.68
C LYS A 58 21.58 7.56 -12.47
N GLU A 59 21.34 6.91 -13.61
CA GLU A 59 20.15 7.09 -14.43
C GLU A 59 18.92 6.33 -13.89
N ALA A 60 19.05 5.57 -12.80
CA ALA A 60 17.97 4.76 -12.22
C ALA A 60 16.65 5.52 -11.98
N PRO A 61 16.62 6.76 -11.46
CA PRO A 61 15.36 7.50 -11.31
C PRO A 61 14.67 7.78 -12.65
N SER A 62 15.43 8.24 -13.65
CA SER A 62 14.89 8.49 -15.00
C SER A 62 14.45 7.21 -15.69
N PHE A 63 15.17 6.12 -15.47
CA PHE A 63 14.82 4.79 -15.97
C PHE A 63 13.51 4.29 -15.35
N ALA A 64 13.37 4.40 -14.02
CA ALA A 64 12.15 4.07 -13.29
C ALA A 64 10.96 4.92 -13.77
N LEU A 65 11.15 6.23 -13.95
CA LEU A 65 10.12 7.13 -14.48
C LEU A 65 9.62 6.68 -15.85
N ALA A 66 10.53 6.33 -16.77
CA ALA A 66 10.18 5.89 -18.11
C ALA A 66 9.37 4.59 -18.11
N LEU A 67 9.80 3.60 -17.33
CA LEU A 67 9.10 2.32 -17.18
C LEU A 67 7.73 2.49 -16.51
N ALA A 68 7.67 3.23 -15.41
CA ALA A 68 6.43 3.48 -14.68
C ALA A 68 5.44 4.28 -15.52
N SER A 69 5.88 5.28 -16.28
CA SER A 69 4.99 6.06 -17.17
C SER A 69 4.40 5.20 -18.27
N PHE A 70 5.22 4.33 -18.88
CA PHE A 70 4.75 3.36 -19.88
C PHE A 70 3.74 2.39 -19.26
N PHE A 71 4.05 1.81 -18.10
CA PHE A 71 3.18 0.91 -17.37
C PHE A 71 1.82 1.55 -17.05
N VAL A 72 1.83 2.75 -16.47
CA VAL A 72 0.61 3.48 -16.10
C VAL A 72 -0.25 3.76 -17.33
N ARG A 73 0.36 4.11 -18.47
CA ARG A 73 -0.36 4.26 -19.73
C ARG A 73 -1.02 2.95 -20.17
N GLU A 74 -0.28 1.84 -20.16
CA GLU A 74 -0.82 0.52 -20.54
C GLU A 74 -2.00 0.09 -19.67
N ILE A 75 -1.96 0.37 -18.36
CA ILE A 75 -3.07 0.12 -17.43
C ILE A 75 -4.26 1.02 -17.75
N ARG A 76 -4.04 2.33 -17.95
CA ARG A 76 -5.11 3.29 -18.27
C ARG A 76 -5.80 2.97 -19.59
N THR A 77 -5.04 2.54 -20.60
CA THR A 77 -5.61 2.09 -21.87
C THR A 77 -6.56 0.92 -21.66
N ARG A 78 -6.17 -0.07 -20.84
CA ARG A 78 -7.04 -1.23 -20.54
C ARG A 78 -8.23 -0.86 -19.67
N ALA A 79 -8.04 0.05 -18.71
CA ALA A 79 -9.10 0.56 -17.86
C ALA A 79 -10.15 1.41 -18.60
N SER A 80 -9.84 1.88 -19.82
CA SER A 80 -10.81 2.60 -20.67
C SER A 80 -11.82 1.70 -21.38
N THR A 81 -11.74 0.39 -21.18
CA THR A 81 -12.70 -0.59 -21.72
C THR A 81 -14.08 -0.39 -21.10
N GLU A 82 -15.14 -0.67 -21.87
CA GLU A 82 -16.51 -0.64 -21.35
C GLU A 82 -16.72 -1.81 -20.37
N GLY A 83 -17.11 -1.51 -19.13
CA GLY A 83 -17.34 -2.53 -18.10
C GLY A 83 -16.16 -2.71 -17.14
N THR A 84 -16.45 -2.71 -15.83
CA THR A 84 -15.42 -2.82 -14.79
C THR A 84 -14.76 -4.20 -14.76
N GLN A 85 -15.53 -5.26 -14.99
CA GLN A 85 -15.02 -6.63 -15.09
C GLN A 85 -14.09 -6.83 -16.29
N ASP A 86 -14.45 -6.36 -17.48
CA ASP A 86 -13.61 -6.51 -18.67
C ASP A 86 -12.30 -5.73 -18.52
N ALA A 87 -12.37 -4.52 -17.95
CA ALA A 87 -11.18 -3.76 -17.58
C ALA A 87 -10.29 -4.52 -16.58
N ALA A 88 -10.89 -5.15 -15.56
CA ALA A 88 -10.15 -5.94 -14.56
C ALA A 88 -9.44 -7.13 -15.20
N ILE A 89 -10.11 -7.88 -16.08
CA ILE A 89 -9.54 -9.03 -16.79
C ILE A 89 -8.36 -8.59 -17.66
N LEU A 90 -8.54 -7.55 -18.49
CA LEU A 90 -7.47 -7.06 -19.37
C LEU A 90 -6.24 -6.57 -18.60
N ILE A 91 -6.46 -5.90 -17.46
CA ILE A 91 -5.38 -5.47 -16.58
C ILE A 91 -4.69 -6.68 -15.95
N ALA A 92 -5.45 -7.63 -15.41
CA ALA A 92 -4.90 -8.85 -14.83
C ALA A 92 -4.07 -9.61 -15.87
N ASP A 93 -4.61 -9.90 -17.05
CA ASP A 93 -3.94 -10.61 -18.15
C ASP A 93 -2.63 -9.96 -18.59
N TYR A 94 -2.52 -8.63 -18.50
CA TYR A 94 -1.28 -7.93 -18.77
C TYR A 94 -0.22 -8.10 -17.66
N LEU A 95 -0.69 -8.32 -16.43
CA LEU A 95 0.12 -8.37 -15.22
C LEU A 95 0.46 -9.79 -14.76
N ILE A 96 -0.29 -10.83 -15.15
CA ILE A 96 0.07 -12.20 -14.80
C ILE A 96 1.34 -12.64 -15.56
N PRO A 97 2.24 -13.41 -14.92
CA PRO A 97 3.49 -13.89 -15.53
C PRO A 97 3.26 -15.02 -16.55
N SER A 98 2.59 -14.70 -17.66
CA SER A 98 2.32 -15.66 -18.73
C SER A 98 3.51 -15.83 -19.68
N PRO A 99 3.82 -17.06 -20.15
CA PRO A 99 4.87 -17.30 -21.15
C PRO A 99 4.67 -16.51 -22.46
N SER A 100 3.42 -16.25 -22.84
CA SER A 100 3.08 -15.52 -24.07
C SER A 100 3.09 -14.00 -23.88
N GLN A 101 2.87 -13.51 -22.65
CA GLN A 101 2.71 -12.09 -22.35
C GLN A 101 3.19 -11.76 -20.92
N ASN A 102 4.52 -11.63 -20.75
CA ASN A 102 5.14 -11.34 -19.45
C ASN A 102 5.54 -9.86 -19.27
N ARG A 103 4.89 -8.94 -19.99
CA ARG A 103 5.38 -7.54 -20.11
C ARG A 103 5.10 -6.73 -18.86
N GLY A 104 3.84 -6.67 -18.42
CA GLY A 104 3.45 -5.89 -17.25
C GLY A 104 4.13 -6.39 -15.99
N PHE A 105 4.15 -7.71 -15.80
CA PHE A 105 4.85 -8.36 -14.70
C PHE A 105 6.35 -8.03 -14.70
N ALA A 106 7.06 -8.18 -15.83
CA ALA A 106 8.50 -7.87 -15.90
C ALA A 106 8.83 -6.40 -15.61
N ILE A 107 7.95 -5.46 -15.99
CA ILE A 107 8.09 -4.05 -15.61
C ILE A 107 7.94 -3.91 -14.10
N LEU A 108 6.88 -4.48 -13.50
CA LEU A 108 6.68 -4.42 -12.06
C LEU A 108 7.83 -5.06 -11.28
N THR A 109 8.37 -6.20 -11.72
CA THR A 109 9.54 -6.83 -11.10
C THR A 109 10.77 -5.91 -11.18
N THR A 110 10.98 -5.25 -12.31
CA THR A 110 12.08 -4.30 -12.50
C THR A 110 11.93 -3.09 -11.56
N LEU A 111 10.74 -2.52 -11.45
CA LEU A 111 10.45 -1.40 -10.57
C LEU A 111 10.55 -1.79 -9.09
N GLN A 112 10.08 -2.97 -8.73
CA GLN A 112 10.23 -3.54 -7.38
C GLN A 112 11.70 -3.68 -7.02
N PHE A 113 12.53 -4.24 -7.91
CA PHE A 113 13.97 -4.37 -7.67
C PHE A 113 14.64 -3.02 -7.43
N LEU A 114 14.32 -2.01 -8.27
CA LEU A 114 14.85 -0.64 -8.11
C LEU A 114 14.42 0.00 -6.79
N LEU A 115 13.17 -0.24 -6.37
CA LEU A 115 12.62 0.28 -5.12
C LEU A 115 13.33 -0.26 -3.87
N LEU A 116 13.87 -1.48 -3.93
CA LEU A 116 14.66 -2.07 -2.84
C LEU A 116 15.98 -1.33 -2.56
N SER A 117 16.39 -0.40 -3.42
CA SER A 117 17.52 0.49 -3.15
C SER A 117 17.21 1.60 -2.15
N GLU A 118 15.92 1.84 -1.87
CA GLU A 118 15.42 2.90 -0.98
C GLU A 118 15.92 4.29 -1.38
N ASP A 119 16.08 4.52 -2.68
CA ASP A 119 16.44 5.83 -3.21
C ASP A 119 15.18 6.70 -3.36
N ASP A 120 15.10 7.78 -2.58
CA ASP A 120 13.99 8.74 -2.63
C ASP A 120 13.76 9.28 -4.05
N ALA A 121 14.81 9.49 -4.84
CA ALA A 121 14.67 9.97 -6.22
C ALA A 121 13.95 8.94 -7.12
N ILE A 122 14.13 7.65 -6.86
CA ILE A 122 13.38 6.59 -7.53
C ILE A 122 11.92 6.65 -7.08
N VAL A 123 11.65 6.73 -5.77
CA VAL A 123 10.27 6.81 -5.26
C VAL A 123 9.52 8.02 -5.81
N GLU A 124 10.16 9.20 -5.84
CA GLU A 124 9.62 10.41 -6.45
C GLU A 124 9.32 10.22 -7.94
N SER A 125 10.18 9.50 -8.66
CA SER A 125 9.96 9.16 -10.06
C SER A 125 8.74 8.25 -10.27
N LEU A 126 8.51 7.30 -9.37
CA LEU A 126 7.32 6.43 -9.39
C LEU A 126 6.04 7.21 -9.06
N CYS A 127 6.10 8.11 -8.07
CA CYS A 127 4.98 9.00 -7.71
C CYS A 127 4.66 9.96 -8.87
N LYS A 128 5.68 10.55 -9.50
CA LYS A 128 5.51 11.43 -10.67
C LYS A 128 4.83 10.72 -11.84
N ALA A 129 5.06 9.41 -12.00
CA ALA A 129 4.37 8.61 -13.00
C ALA A 129 2.94 8.20 -12.61
N SER A 130 2.47 8.52 -11.40
CA SER A 130 1.20 8.02 -10.82
C SER A 130 1.17 6.50 -10.68
N LEU A 131 2.30 5.86 -10.38
CA LEU A 131 2.34 4.41 -10.19
C LEU A 131 1.52 3.96 -8.96
N PRO A 132 1.67 4.54 -7.75
CA PRO A 132 0.96 4.04 -6.57
C PRO A 132 -0.56 4.14 -6.74
N SER A 133 -1.07 5.30 -7.15
CA SER A 133 -2.50 5.51 -7.48
C SER A 133 -3.03 4.51 -8.52
N THR A 134 -2.27 4.26 -9.58
CA THR A 134 -2.67 3.31 -10.63
C THR A 134 -2.75 1.88 -10.11
N ILE A 135 -1.83 1.47 -9.22
CA ILE A 135 -1.88 0.14 -8.59
C ILE A 135 -3.07 0.05 -7.63
N VAL A 136 -3.36 1.07 -6.82
CA VAL A 136 -4.54 1.10 -5.93
C VAL A 136 -5.83 0.93 -6.72
N LYS A 137 -5.97 1.65 -7.83
CA LYS A 137 -7.12 1.50 -8.75
C LYS A 137 -7.22 0.10 -9.34
N SER A 138 -6.09 -0.48 -9.72
CA SER A 138 -6.04 -1.84 -10.27
C SER A 138 -6.46 -2.88 -9.23
N LEU A 139 -5.96 -2.76 -7.99
CA LEU A 139 -6.35 -3.62 -6.87
C LEU A 139 -7.86 -3.56 -6.59
N TYR A 140 -8.45 -2.36 -6.65
CA TYR A 140 -9.89 -2.21 -6.49
C TYR A 140 -10.68 -2.85 -7.63
N LEU A 141 -10.26 -2.65 -8.89
CA LEU A 141 -10.87 -3.31 -10.06
C LEU A 141 -10.80 -4.83 -9.98
N PHE A 142 -9.74 -5.38 -9.35
CA PHE A 142 -9.59 -6.83 -9.20
C PHE A 142 -10.66 -7.49 -8.32
N PHE A 143 -11.53 -6.72 -7.67
CA PHE A 143 -12.71 -7.26 -6.99
C PHE A 143 -13.76 -7.79 -7.97
N ASP A 144 -13.73 -7.35 -9.23
CA ASP A 144 -14.61 -7.80 -10.30
C ASP A 144 -14.04 -8.98 -11.10
N LEU A 145 -12.82 -9.44 -10.79
CA LEU A 145 -12.24 -10.59 -11.47
C LEU A 145 -13.11 -11.84 -11.27
N PRO A 146 -13.31 -12.66 -12.32
CA PRO A 146 -13.94 -13.95 -12.17
C PRO A 146 -13.05 -14.90 -11.36
N ASN A 147 -13.65 -16.01 -10.94
CA ASN A 147 -12.90 -17.13 -10.36
C ASN A 147 -11.83 -17.58 -11.37
N PRO A 148 -10.53 -17.59 -11.00
CA PRO A 148 -9.48 -17.96 -11.93
C PRO A 148 -9.63 -19.40 -12.39
N GLU A 149 -9.30 -19.64 -13.65
CA GLU A 149 -9.08 -21.01 -14.15
C GLU A 149 -7.92 -21.65 -13.38
N THR A 150 -7.94 -22.98 -13.24
CA THR A 150 -6.95 -23.72 -12.42
C THR A 150 -5.50 -23.37 -12.80
N GLU A 151 -5.23 -23.19 -14.10
CA GLU A 151 -3.92 -22.82 -14.62
C GLU A 151 -3.48 -21.38 -14.27
N HIS A 152 -4.44 -20.50 -13.97
CA HIS A 152 -4.18 -19.09 -13.64
C HIS A 152 -4.06 -18.84 -12.13
N ILE A 153 -4.36 -19.83 -11.28
CA ILE A 153 -4.28 -19.67 -9.81
C ILE A 153 -2.86 -19.32 -9.37
N GLU A 154 -1.86 -20.09 -9.83
CA GLU A 154 -0.46 -19.88 -9.44
C GLU A 154 0.06 -18.53 -9.94
N MET A 155 -0.22 -18.19 -11.20
CA MET A 155 0.17 -16.90 -11.78
C MET A 155 -0.47 -15.72 -11.02
N ARG A 156 -1.73 -15.86 -10.62
CA ARG A 156 -2.45 -14.85 -9.85
C ARG A 156 -1.86 -14.67 -8.45
N ASN A 157 -1.44 -15.75 -7.81
CA ASN A 157 -0.73 -15.69 -6.52
C ASN A 157 0.63 -15.01 -6.68
N GLU A 158 1.38 -15.34 -7.73
CA GLU A 158 2.68 -14.70 -8.01
C GLU A 158 2.53 -13.19 -8.26
N LEU A 159 1.49 -12.77 -8.98
CA LEU A 159 1.15 -11.35 -9.13
C LEU A 159 0.80 -10.71 -7.78
N ASN A 160 0.02 -11.40 -6.95
CA ASN A 160 -0.34 -10.90 -5.62
C ASN A 160 0.90 -10.70 -4.72
N ASP A 161 1.86 -11.63 -4.76
CA ASP A 161 3.13 -11.54 -4.04
C ASP A 161 4.02 -10.40 -4.56
N LEU A 162 4.08 -10.19 -5.87
CA LEU A 162 4.81 -9.06 -6.44
C LEU A 162 4.20 -7.73 -6.01
N LEU A 163 2.87 -7.60 -6.06
CA LEU A 163 2.15 -6.42 -5.58
C LEU A 163 2.31 -6.24 -4.06
N ALA A 164 2.40 -7.33 -3.29
CA ALA A 164 2.75 -7.33 -1.87
C ALA A 164 4.04 -6.58 -1.61
N SER A 165 5.09 -7.03 -2.28
CA SER A 165 6.44 -6.54 -2.07
C SER A 165 6.54 -5.09 -2.53
N LEU A 166 5.99 -4.77 -3.70
CA LEU A 166 6.04 -3.44 -4.28
C LEU A 166 5.24 -2.42 -3.45
N MET A 167 3.96 -2.68 -3.18
CA MET A 167 3.12 -1.74 -2.43
C MET A 167 3.51 -1.69 -0.95
N GLY A 168 3.87 -2.83 -0.35
CA GLY A 168 4.39 -2.89 1.02
C GLY A 168 5.63 -2.03 1.19
N LYS A 169 6.49 -1.91 0.17
CA LYS A 169 7.64 -0.99 0.22
C LYS A 169 7.27 0.45 -0.12
N LEU A 170 6.45 0.69 -1.14
CA LEU A 170 6.01 2.04 -1.54
C LEU A 170 5.29 2.77 -0.39
N CYS A 171 4.36 2.09 0.28
CA CYS A 171 3.57 2.66 1.37
C CYS A 171 4.40 3.03 2.61
N THR A 172 5.70 2.70 2.65
CA THR A 172 6.61 3.17 3.70
C THR A 172 7.08 4.61 3.52
N PHE A 173 6.90 5.20 2.33
CA PHE A 173 7.38 6.53 1.98
C PHE A 173 6.27 7.57 2.05
N LYS A 174 6.55 8.72 2.67
CA LYS A 174 5.60 9.85 2.78
C LYS A 174 5.23 10.45 1.42
N SER A 175 6.13 10.43 0.45
CA SER A 175 5.86 10.91 -0.92
C SER A 175 4.74 10.12 -1.59
N VAL A 176 4.59 8.82 -1.27
CA VAL A 176 3.49 7.97 -1.75
C VAL A 176 2.16 8.37 -1.10
N SER A 177 2.13 8.61 0.22
CA SER A 177 0.90 9.04 0.90
C SER A 177 0.42 10.41 0.40
N GLU A 178 1.35 11.31 0.10
CA GLU A 178 1.05 12.60 -0.54
C GLU A 178 0.54 12.46 -1.97
N GLU A 179 1.12 11.56 -2.78
CA GLU A 179 0.65 11.29 -4.14
C GLU A 179 -0.79 10.78 -4.14
N LEU A 180 -1.07 9.74 -3.34
CA LEU A 180 -2.43 9.17 -3.19
C LEU A 180 -3.46 10.20 -2.70
N THR A 181 -3.03 11.13 -1.85
CA THR A 181 -3.87 12.25 -1.38
C THR A 181 -4.15 13.23 -2.51
N LYS A 182 -3.13 13.59 -3.30
CA LYS A 182 -3.24 14.55 -4.41
C LYS A 182 -4.07 14.01 -5.57
N THR A 183 -4.06 12.71 -5.81
CA THR A 183 -4.83 12.06 -6.88
C THR A 183 -6.23 11.60 -6.45
N ASP A 184 -6.62 11.86 -5.20
CA ASP A 184 -7.89 11.43 -4.60
C ASP A 184 -8.06 9.91 -4.45
N ASP A 185 -6.97 9.15 -4.52
CA ASP A 185 -6.99 7.68 -4.56
C ASP A 185 -6.81 7.04 -3.18
N LEU A 186 -6.41 7.81 -2.17
CA LEU A 186 -6.35 7.29 -0.81
C LEU A 186 -7.75 6.92 -0.27
N ALA A 187 -8.78 7.68 -0.62
CA ALA A 187 -10.15 7.38 -0.21
C ALA A 187 -10.62 6.04 -0.81
N LEU A 188 -10.22 5.77 -2.06
CA LEU A 188 -10.46 4.48 -2.71
C LEU A 188 -9.80 3.32 -1.96
N LEU A 189 -8.60 3.52 -1.39
CA LEU A 189 -7.94 2.48 -0.58
C LEU A 189 -8.71 2.13 0.70
N PHE A 190 -9.32 3.13 1.37
CA PHE A 190 -10.21 2.90 2.52
C PHE A 190 -11.50 2.16 2.11
N ILE A 191 -12.08 2.52 0.96
CA ILE A 191 -13.25 1.81 0.41
C ILE A 191 -12.85 0.35 0.10
N ALA A 192 -11.72 0.15 -0.57
CA ALA A 192 -11.25 -1.15 -1.01
C ALA A 192 -11.01 -2.10 0.17
N ALA A 193 -10.31 -1.64 1.21
CA ALA A 193 -10.01 -2.46 2.40
C ALA A 193 -11.26 -2.88 3.20
N SER A 194 -12.35 -2.10 3.13
CA SER A 194 -13.61 -2.36 3.84
C SER A 194 -14.72 -2.97 2.99
N SER A 195 -14.50 -3.20 1.69
CA SER A 195 -15.53 -3.72 0.79
C SER A 195 -15.78 -5.23 1.00
N ALA A 196 -17.05 -5.64 0.94
CA ALA A 196 -17.40 -7.04 0.74
C ALA A 196 -16.94 -7.49 -0.66
N VAL A 197 -16.31 -8.65 -0.75
CA VAL A 197 -15.76 -9.19 -1.99
C VAL A 197 -16.03 -10.68 -2.10
N LYS A 198 -16.06 -11.21 -3.33
CA LYS A 198 -16.14 -12.66 -3.55
C LYS A 198 -14.93 -13.36 -2.93
N LYS A 199 -15.12 -14.60 -2.48
CA LYS A 199 -14.11 -15.41 -1.77
C LYS A 199 -12.78 -15.50 -2.54
N GLU A 200 -12.84 -15.67 -3.86
CA GLU A 200 -11.67 -15.74 -4.74
C GLU A 200 -10.87 -14.42 -4.81
N ASN A 201 -11.48 -13.29 -4.45
CA ASN A 201 -10.91 -11.94 -4.58
C ASN A 201 -10.46 -11.36 -3.22
N VAL A 202 -10.61 -12.11 -2.12
CA VAL A 202 -10.25 -11.68 -0.76
C VAL A 202 -8.79 -11.23 -0.66
N GLU A 203 -7.85 -11.93 -1.29
CA GLU A 203 -6.42 -11.58 -1.22
C GLU A 203 -6.10 -10.21 -1.86
N TRP A 204 -6.94 -9.69 -2.75
CA TRP A 204 -6.81 -8.31 -3.26
C TRP A 204 -7.27 -7.28 -2.24
N ARG A 205 -8.36 -7.57 -1.51
CA ARG A 205 -8.83 -6.75 -0.38
C ARG A 205 -7.78 -6.69 0.72
N LYS A 206 -7.23 -7.84 1.11
CA LYS A 206 -6.13 -7.91 2.10
C LYS A 206 -4.92 -7.10 1.69
N ARG A 207 -4.58 -7.10 0.38
CA ARG A 207 -3.51 -6.26 -0.15
C ARG A 207 -3.77 -4.77 0.10
N CYS A 208 -5.01 -4.32 -0.02
CA CYS A 208 -5.42 -2.95 0.31
C CYS A 208 -5.32 -2.68 1.82
N SER A 209 -5.74 -3.63 2.67
CA SER A 209 -5.60 -3.56 4.12
C SER A 209 -4.13 -3.40 4.56
N SER A 210 -3.22 -4.23 4.03
CA SER A 210 -1.79 -4.12 4.33
C SER A 210 -1.19 -2.78 3.87
N CYS A 211 -1.70 -2.20 2.78
CA CYS A 211 -1.27 -0.84 2.38
C CYS A 211 -1.67 0.20 3.42
N LEU A 212 -2.91 0.15 3.93
CA LEU A 212 -3.35 1.06 5.00
C LEU A 212 -2.52 0.89 6.26
N GLU A 213 -2.29 -0.35 6.72
CA GLU A 213 -1.46 -0.62 7.90
C GLU A 213 -0.06 -0.06 7.74
N THR A 214 0.56 -0.24 6.57
CA THR A 214 1.90 0.30 6.29
C THR A 214 1.91 1.82 6.26
N LEU A 215 0.90 2.44 5.63
CA LEU A 215 0.74 3.90 5.60
C LEU A 215 0.56 4.47 7.01
N GLY A 216 -0.28 3.82 7.83
CA GLY A 216 -0.51 4.13 9.24
C GLY A 216 0.80 4.09 10.05
N ALA A 217 1.54 2.99 9.93
CA ALA A 217 2.75 2.80 10.72
C ALA A 217 3.91 3.71 10.30
N ARG A 218 4.01 4.11 9.02
CA ARG A 218 5.26 4.69 8.46
C ARG A 218 5.12 5.98 7.68
N ALA A 219 3.97 6.25 7.09
CA ALA A 219 3.80 7.35 6.13
C ALA A 219 2.70 8.36 6.52
N LEU A 220 2.24 8.33 7.77
CA LEU A 220 1.32 9.32 8.30
C LEU A 220 1.91 10.73 8.27
N SER A 221 1.03 11.70 8.00
CA SER A 221 1.31 13.13 8.10
C SER A 221 0.05 13.89 8.51
N PRO A 222 0.17 15.13 9.04
CA PRO A 222 -1.00 15.97 9.31
C PRO A 222 -1.86 16.23 8.07
N LEU A 223 -1.24 16.32 6.88
CA LEU A 223 -1.95 16.47 5.60
C LEU A 223 -2.81 15.24 5.31
N LEU A 224 -2.26 14.05 5.53
CA LEU A 224 -2.96 12.79 5.33
C LEU A 224 -4.17 12.66 6.27
N ILE A 225 -3.98 12.96 7.56
CA ILE A 225 -5.05 12.93 8.57
C ILE A 225 -6.16 13.92 8.19
N LYS A 226 -5.79 15.13 7.78
CA LYS A 226 -6.74 16.14 7.32
C LYS A 226 -7.56 15.63 6.12
N TYR A 227 -6.90 15.07 5.11
CA TYR A 227 -7.59 14.51 3.95
C TYR A 227 -8.56 13.38 4.34
N ILE A 228 -8.11 12.43 5.17
CA ILE A 228 -8.95 11.29 5.62
C ILE A 228 -10.21 11.80 6.33
N LYS A 229 -10.06 12.87 7.13
CA LYS A 229 -11.19 13.53 7.77
C LYS A 229 -12.12 14.21 6.77
N GLU A 230 -11.59 14.99 5.83
CA GLU A 230 -12.37 15.75 4.84
C GLU A 230 -13.11 14.85 3.84
N LYS A 231 -12.60 13.64 3.59
CA LYS A 231 -13.22 12.66 2.70
C LYS A 231 -14.12 11.65 3.42
N ASP A 232 -14.35 11.84 4.72
CA ASP A 232 -15.15 10.95 5.57
C ASP A 232 -14.75 9.46 5.44
N CYS A 233 -13.45 9.19 5.25
CA CYS A 233 -12.96 7.84 4.98
C CYS A 233 -13.34 6.86 6.09
N ILE A 234 -13.29 7.28 7.36
CA ILE A 234 -13.64 6.43 8.51
C ILE A 234 -15.13 6.10 8.52
N THR A 235 -15.99 7.06 8.21
CA THR A 235 -17.44 6.87 8.11
C THR A 235 -17.77 5.88 6.98
N ASN A 236 -17.19 6.10 5.80
CA ASN A 236 -17.40 5.22 4.64
C ASN A 236 -16.88 3.80 4.90
N TYR A 237 -15.75 3.66 5.61
CA TYR A 237 -15.22 2.37 6.01
C TYR A 237 -16.20 1.59 6.90
N LEU A 238 -16.78 2.26 7.90
CA LEU A 238 -17.79 1.65 8.78
C LEU A 238 -19.08 1.28 8.05
N LEU A 239 -19.53 2.11 7.11
CA LEU A 239 -20.73 1.83 6.31
C LEU A 239 -20.55 0.59 5.43
N ASN A 240 -19.38 0.43 4.81
CA ASN A 240 -19.09 -0.76 4.00
C ASN A 240 -19.09 -2.05 4.82
N MET A 241 -18.65 -2.01 6.08
CA MET A 241 -18.64 -3.17 6.97
C MET A 241 -20.03 -3.58 7.48
N GLN A 242 -21.06 -2.77 7.22
CA GLN A 242 -22.45 -3.06 7.62
C GLN A 242 -23.26 -3.77 6.53
N GLN A 243 -22.62 -4.16 5.42
CA GLN A 243 -23.26 -4.94 4.36
C GLN A 243 -23.54 -6.37 4.82
N ASP A 244 -24.70 -6.92 4.46
CA ASP A 244 -25.16 -8.25 4.91
C ASP A 244 -24.32 -9.42 4.37
N GLU A 245 -23.51 -9.20 3.33
CA GLU A 245 -22.74 -10.23 2.63
C GLU A 245 -21.35 -10.50 3.24
N LEU A 246 -21.01 -9.86 4.36
CA LEU A 246 -19.67 -9.94 4.94
C LEU A 246 -19.47 -11.22 5.77
N HIS A 247 -18.43 -11.99 5.46
CA HIS A 247 -17.98 -13.08 6.33
C HIS A 247 -17.41 -12.54 7.64
N VAL A 248 -17.64 -13.27 8.73
CA VAL A 248 -17.28 -12.80 10.08
C VAL A 248 -15.77 -12.60 10.22
N GLU A 249 -14.98 -13.50 9.64
CA GLU A 249 -13.52 -13.42 9.63
C GLU A 249 -13.01 -12.19 8.86
N ASP A 250 -13.65 -11.87 7.73
CA ASP A 250 -13.33 -10.66 6.96
C ASP A 250 -13.67 -9.40 7.76
N GLY A 251 -14.81 -9.39 8.45
CA GLY A 251 -15.20 -8.30 9.33
C GLY A 251 -14.22 -8.09 10.48
N ALA A 252 -13.76 -9.17 11.11
CA ALA A 252 -12.75 -9.09 12.17
C ALA A 252 -11.43 -8.51 11.67
N GLU A 253 -10.95 -8.96 10.50
CA GLU A 253 -9.74 -8.42 9.86
C GLU A 253 -9.90 -6.93 9.55
N MET A 254 -11.03 -6.52 8.97
CA MET A 254 -11.32 -5.11 8.68
C MET A 254 -11.29 -4.23 9.93
N ILE A 255 -11.83 -4.71 11.06
CA ILE A 255 -11.77 -4.01 12.36
C ILE A 255 -10.32 -3.86 12.82
N ILE A 256 -9.54 -4.94 12.76
CA ILE A 256 -8.13 -4.94 13.20
C ILE A 256 -7.31 -3.95 12.36
N THR A 257 -7.47 -3.95 11.04
CA THR A 257 -6.81 -2.99 10.13
C THR A 257 -7.20 -1.55 10.48
N LEU A 258 -8.50 -1.26 10.67
CA LEU A 258 -8.96 0.08 11.04
C LEU A 258 -8.40 0.51 12.41
N PHE A 259 -8.40 -0.37 13.39
CA PHE A 259 -7.93 -0.06 14.74
C PHE A 259 -6.42 0.16 14.78
N SER A 260 -5.65 -0.64 14.04
CA SER A 260 -4.22 -0.42 13.85
C SER A 260 -3.97 0.97 13.28
N PHE A 261 -4.68 1.34 12.21
CA PHE A 261 -4.55 2.65 11.59
C PHE A 261 -4.92 3.80 12.53
N LEU A 262 -6.06 3.68 13.25
CA LEU A 262 -6.52 4.70 14.19
C LEU A 262 -5.53 4.88 15.34
N LYS A 263 -5.03 3.78 15.91
CA LYS A 263 -3.98 3.77 16.93
C LYS A 263 -2.76 4.54 16.45
N ASP A 264 -2.21 4.19 15.29
CA ASP A 264 -1.02 4.85 14.76
C ASP A 264 -1.28 6.35 14.52
N SER A 265 -2.46 6.70 14.00
CA SER A 265 -2.85 8.10 13.76
C SER A 265 -2.97 8.95 15.03
N SER A 266 -3.36 8.34 16.16
CA SER A 266 -3.57 9.03 17.43
C SER A 266 -2.27 9.60 18.03
N SER A 267 -1.11 9.05 17.64
CA SER A 267 0.21 9.61 18.00
C SER A 267 0.43 11.02 17.43
N ILE A 268 -0.26 11.36 16.34
CA ILE A 268 -0.20 12.67 15.68
C ILE A 268 -1.44 13.49 16.03
N SER A 269 -2.63 12.90 15.98
CA SER A 269 -3.90 13.59 16.22
C SER A 269 -5.06 12.64 16.55
N ASN A 270 -5.92 13.03 17.49
CA ASN A 270 -7.12 12.28 17.85
C ASN A 270 -8.31 12.47 16.88
N VAL A 271 -8.17 13.27 15.83
CA VAL A 271 -9.28 13.63 14.92
C VAL A 271 -9.92 12.40 14.27
N LEU A 272 -9.13 11.38 13.92
CA LEU A 272 -9.67 10.15 13.31
C LEU A 272 -10.40 9.27 14.33
N CYS A 273 -9.89 9.15 15.56
CA CYS A 273 -10.59 8.46 16.65
C CYS A 273 -11.92 9.15 17.01
N GLN A 274 -11.93 10.49 17.02
CA GLN A 274 -13.17 11.26 17.21
C GLN A 274 -14.16 11.03 16.06
N SER A 275 -13.66 10.93 14.82
CA SER A 275 -14.50 10.62 13.65
C SER A 275 -15.08 9.22 13.73
N PHE A 276 -14.30 8.24 14.16
CA PHE A 276 -14.77 6.89 14.44
C PHE A 276 -15.90 6.89 15.48
N SER A 277 -15.69 7.59 16.61
CA SER A 277 -16.71 7.71 17.66
C SER A 277 -17.98 8.40 17.16
N ALA A 278 -17.84 9.52 16.43
CA ALA A 278 -18.97 10.28 15.91
C ALA A 278 -19.77 9.53 14.84
N SER A 279 -19.14 8.55 14.17
CA SER A 279 -19.76 7.70 13.16
C SER A 279 -20.38 6.43 13.73
N GLY A 280 -20.54 6.33 15.06
CA GLY A 280 -21.11 5.16 15.72
C GLY A 280 -20.19 3.94 15.74
N GLY A 281 -18.86 4.13 15.62
CA GLY A 281 -17.90 3.04 15.57
C GLY A 281 -17.89 2.14 16.80
N PHE A 282 -18.09 2.70 17.99
CA PHE A 282 -18.20 1.91 19.23
C PHE A 282 -19.50 1.10 19.30
N ASP A 283 -20.63 1.66 18.84
CA ASP A 283 -21.90 0.94 18.76
C ASP A 283 -21.84 -0.20 17.74
N PHE A 284 -21.16 0.04 16.61
CA PHE A 284 -20.85 -1.00 15.63
C PHE A 284 -20.00 -2.12 16.25
N LEU A 285 -18.89 -1.78 16.91
CA LEU A 285 -18.00 -2.75 17.55
C LEU A 285 -18.72 -3.60 18.59
N MET A 286 -19.53 -2.96 19.45
CA MET A 286 -20.30 -3.64 20.49
C MET A 286 -21.28 -4.64 19.87
N ARG A 287 -22.01 -4.23 18.82
CA ARG A 287 -22.91 -5.14 18.08
C ARG A 287 -22.14 -6.30 17.47
N PHE A 288 -21.02 -6.03 16.79
CA PHE A 288 -20.19 -7.07 16.18
C PHE A 288 -19.72 -8.10 17.21
N ILE A 289 -19.20 -7.66 18.36
CA ILE A 289 -18.71 -8.56 19.41
C ILE A 289 -19.85 -9.41 20.01
N LEU A 290 -20.98 -8.78 20.33
CA LEU A 290 -22.12 -9.48 20.93
C LEU A 290 -22.75 -10.49 19.96
N SER A 291 -22.84 -10.15 18.68
CA SER A 291 -23.34 -11.05 17.64
C SER A 291 -22.46 -12.29 17.42
N HIS A 292 -21.16 -12.20 17.75
CA HIS A 292 -20.18 -13.26 17.50
C HIS A 292 -19.50 -13.78 18.78
N GLU A 293 -20.15 -13.67 19.94
CA GLU A 293 -19.60 -14.05 21.26
C GLU A 293 -19.10 -15.51 21.36
N ARG A 294 -19.58 -16.38 20.45
CA ARG A 294 -19.18 -17.80 20.37
C ARG A 294 -17.82 -17.99 19.72
N GLU A 295 -17.36 -17.03 18.91
CA GLU A 295 -16.07 -17.07 18.21
C GLU A 295 -14.97 -16.45 19.06
N ARG A 296 -14.69 -17.10 20.19
CA ARG A 296 -13.90 -16.54 21.30
C ARG A 296 -12.53 -15.99 20.90
N GLU A 297 -11.77 -16.71 20.06
CA GLU A 297 -10.41 -16.30 19.66
C GLU A 297 -10.42 -15.08 18.73
N MET A 298 -11.40 -15.00 17.83
CA MET A 298 -11.57 -13.85 16.94
C MET A 298 -12.02 -12.62 17.72
N VAL A 299 -13.03 -12.76 18.59
CA VAL A 299 -13.46 -11.69 19.50
C VAL A 299 -12.31 -11.22 20.40
N ARG A 300 -11.49 -12.14 20.92
CA ARG A 300 -10.30 -11.80 21.71
C ARG A 300 -9.29 -10.98 20.91
N SER A 301 -9.07 -11.33 19.65
CA SER A 301 -8.17 -10.62 18.74
C SER A 301 -8.66 -9.20 18.42
N VAL A 302 -9.98 -9.02 18.28
CA VAL A 302 -10.59 -7.69 18.10
C VAL A 302 -10.49 -6.86 19.39
N LEU A 303 -10.80 -7.45 20.54
CA LEU A 303 -10.77 -6.78 21.84
C LEU A 303 -9.36 -6.36 22.27
N SER A 304 -8.32 -7.12 21.92
CA SER A 304 -6.93 -6.78 22.25
C SER A 304 -6.48 -5.46 21.59
N MET A 305 -7.09 -5.09 20.45
CA MET A 305 -6.84 -3.83 19.76
C MET A 305 -7.58 -2.63 20.37
N LEU A 306 -8.62 -2.87 21.18
CA LEU A 306 -9.40 -1.79 21.81
C LEU A 306 -8.62 -1.06 22.90
N THR A 307 -7.87 -1.79 23.74
CA THR A 307 -7.10 -1.18 24.84
C THR A 307 -6.09 -0.16 24.34
N PRO A 308 -5.22 -0.46 23.36
CA PRO A 308 -4.35 0.55 22.76
C PRO A 308 -5.14 1.73 22.19
N LEU A 309 -6.27 1.50 21.52
CA LEU A 309 -7.03 2.58 20.89
C LEU A 309 -7.59 3.58 21.89
N ILE A 310 -8.14 3.12 23.01
CA ILE A 310 -8.77 4.00 24.03
C ILE A 310 -7.75 4.67 24.96
N THR A 311 -6.53 4.15 25.04
CA THR A 311 -5.44 4.75 25.82
C THR A 311 -4.46 5.57 24.98
N SER A 312 -4.56 5.51 23.64
CA SER A 312 -3.69 6.29 22.77
C SER A 312 -4.24 7.70 22.51
N GLY A 313 -3.34 8.67 22.44
CA GLY A 313 -3.63 10.05 22.06
C GLY A 313 -2.43 10.97 22.28
N PRO A 314 -2.46 12.21 21.76
CA PRO A 314 -1.36 13.15 21.86
C PRO A 314 -1.25 13.80 23.25
N SER A 315 -2.19 13.50 24.16
CA SER A 315 -2.24 14.06 25.51
C SER A 315 -2.16 12.94 26.54
N GLU A 316 -1.17 13.05 27.41
CA GLU A 316 -1.05 12.19 28.57
C GLU A 316 -2.21 12.44 29.53
N LEU A 317 -2.87 11.37 29.97
CA LEU A 317 -3.87 11.42 31.03
C LEU A 317 -3.16 11.71 32.36
N LYS A 318 -3.15 12.98 32.76
CA LYS A 318 -2.60 13.39 34.05
C LYS A 318 -3.58 13.01 35.17
N PRO A 319 -3.09 12.45 36.29
CA PRO A 319 -3.95 12.24 37.45
C PRO A 319 -4.53 13.59 37.89
N SER A 320 -5.85 13.68 37.94
CA SER A 320 -6.55 14.84 38.45
C SER A 320 -6.42 14.88 39.97
N THR A 321 -5.48 15.67 40.49
CA THR A 321 -5.36 15.93 41.92
C THR A 321 -6.44 16.94 42.33
N SER A 322 -7.44 16.49 43.08
CA SER A 322 -8.43 17.38 43.66
C SER A 322 -7.74 18.28 44.71
N SER A 323 -7.91 19.60 44.56
CA SER A 323 -7.39 20.58 45.51
C SER A 323 -8.10 20.41 46.85
N GLY A 324 -7.52 19.63 47.76
CA GLY A 324 -8.11 19.32 49.07
C GLY A 324 -7.70 17.97 49.68
N LEU A 325 -7.01 17.10 48.92
CA LEU A 325 -6.50 15.84 49.48
C LEU A 325 -5.23 16.08 50.33
N ILE A 326 -5.20 15.49 51.52
CA ILE A 326 -4.03 15.48 52.40
C ILE A 326 -2.94 14.62 51.73
N SER A 327 -1.90 15.25 51.19
CA SER A 327 -0.73 14.53 50.70
C SER A 327 0.16 14.17 51.88
N LEU A 328 0.44 12.88 52.09
CA LEU A 328 1.42 12.45 53.07
C LEU A 328 2.80 13.01 52.68
N PRO A 329 3.64 13.48 53.62
CA PRO A 329 4.97 14.03 53.31
C PRO A 329 5.89 13.05 52.57
N SER A 330 5.65 11.75 52.73
CA SER A 330 6.39 10.66 52.09
C SER A 330 5.78 10.17 50.78
N PHE A 331 4.60 10.65 50.39
CA PHE A 331 3.95 10.21 49.16
C PHE A 331 4.57 10.93 47.96
N GLN A 332 5.20 10.15 47.08
CA GLN A 332 5.62 10.59 45.76
C GLN A 332 4.63 10.04 44.74
N VAL A 333 4.11 10.91 43.87
CA VAL A 333 3.30 10.47 42.74
C VAL A 333 4.16 9.54 41.89
N PRO A 334 3.73 8.29 41.60
CA PRO A 334 4.48 7.41 40.73
C PRO A 334 4.66 8.07 39.36
N SER A 335 5.91 8.20 38.91
CA SER A 335 6.18 8.58 37.53
C SER A 335 5.70 7.45 36.60
N PRO A 336 5.11 7.75 35.45
CA PRO A 336 4.89 6.74 34.42
C PRO A 336 6.21 6.03 34.12
N LEU A 337 6.18 4.72 33.94
CA LEU A 337 7.33 3.98 33.40
C LEU A 337 7.54 4.49 31.97
N ASP A 338 8.73 5.03 31.68
CA ASP A 338 9.11 5.38 30.31
C ASP A 338 8.87 4.16 29.40
N THR A 339 8.06 4.36 28.36
CA THR A 339 7.58 3.32 27.44
C THR A 339 8.64 2.76 26.49
N ASP A 340 9.93 2.90 26.78
CA ASP A 340 11.03 2.41 25.95
C ASP A 340 11.40 0.93 26.18
N LEU A 341 10.56 0.17 26.91
CA LEU A 341 10.81 -1.24 27.27
C LEU A 341 9.62 -2.19 27.00
N LEU A 342 8.87 -2.00 25.91
CA LEU A 342 7.95 -3.01 25.38
C LEU A 342 8.09 -3.22 23.88
#